data_AF-X1HFP8-F1
#
_entry.id   AF-X1HFP8-F1
#
_cell.length_a   1.000
_cell.length_b   1.000
_cell.length_c   1.000
_cell.angle_alpha   90.00
_cell.angle_beta   90.00
_cell.angle_gamma   90.00
#
_symmetry.space_group_name_H-M   'P 1'
#
loop_
_entity.id
_entity.type
_entity.pdbx_description
1 polymer ?
#
loop_
_entity_poly.entity_id
_entity_poly.type
_entity_poly.pdbx_seq_one_letter_code
_entity_poly.pdbx_strand_id
1 'polypeptide(L)'
;TRLFAHLESLGMDLSQVVVQTDNGTEFVCNSPDLTRRSAFEVAVESAQARLKRIPPGACTWQSDVERSNGIIEYELLEVERWSTKSELVAKTTAWEYYFNRIRPNSYQQNRTPYQRMKRAGISSKTAEQVCFWTVTLLDDPKYKNLNFILPQSVNHVCKLDTILRISYSA
;
A
#
# COMPACT_ATOMS: atom_id res chain seq x y z
N THR A 1 10.69 4.56 -0.92
CA THR A 1 10.55 5.71 -1.84
C THR A 1 9.40 5.57 -2.85
N ARG A 2 9.02 4.37 -3.33
CA ARG A 2 7.94 4.18 -4.33
C ARG A 2 6.60 4.84 -3.97
N LEU A 3 6.19 4.76 -2.70
CA LEU A 3 4.97 5.41 -2.23
C LEU A 3 5.04 6.93 -2.43
N PHE A 4 6.12 7.58 -1.99
CA PHE A 4 6.28 9.03 -2.13
C PHE A 4 6.31 9.48 -3.59
N ALA A 5 7.03 8.75 -4.45
CA ALA A 5 7.05 9.02 -5.89
C ALA A 5 5.64 8.91 -6.51
N HIS A 6 4.82 7.98 -6.03
CA HIS A 6 3.44 7.87 -6.47
C HIS A 6 2.61 9.07 -6.00
N LEU A 7 2.66 9.44 -4.72
CA LEU A 7 1.92 10.59 -4.21
C LEU A 7 2.32 11.89 -4.93
N GLU A 8 3.62 12.07 -5.18
CA GLU A 8 4.15 13.20 -5.96
C GLU A 8 3.62 13.18 -7.41
N SER A 9 3.59 12.01 -8.06
CA SER A 9 3.03 11.87 -9.42
C SER A 9 1.53 12.22 -9.50
N LEU A 10 0.82 12.15 -8.37
CA LEU A 10 -0.57 12.55 -8.24
C LEU A 10 -0.75 14.05 -7.89
N GLY A 11 0.35 14.79 -7.79
CA GLY A 11 0.37 16.22 -7.47
C GLY A 11 0.25 16.54 -5.98
N MET A 12 0.54 15.58 -5.09
CA MET A 12 0.54 15.84 -3.64
C MET A 12 1.85 16.51 -3.19
N ASP A 13 1.73 17.56 -2.40
CA ASP A 13 2.88 18.21 -1.75
C ASP A 13 3.41 17.32 -0.61
N LEU A 14 4.58 16.72 -0.83
CA LEU A 14 5.21 15.82 0.14
C LEU A 14 5.59 16.52 1.46
N SER A 15 5.79 17.85 1.46
CA SER A 15 6.08 18.60 2.68
C SER A 15 4.91 18.62 3.67
N GLN A 16 3.69 18.42 3.17
CA GLN A 16 2.47 18.30 3.98
C GLN A 16 2.24 16.87 4.48
N VAL A 17 2.94 15.87 3.93
CA VAL A 17 2.78 14.46 4.29
C VAL A 17 3.39 14.21 5.67
N VAL A 18 2.60 13.55 6.52
CA VAL A 18 3.05 13.06 7.82
C VAL A 18 2.98 11.54 7.80
N VAL A 19 4.13 10.89 7.95
CA VAL A 19 4.23 9.45 8.19
C VAL A 19 4.16 9.23 9.69
N GLN A 20 3.17 8.47 10.14
CA GLN A 20 3.03 8.10 11.54
C GLN A 20 3.41 6.63 11.73
N THR A 21 4.28 6.35 12.71
CA THR A 21 4.67 4.99 13.10
C THR A 21 4.50 4.79 14.60
N ASP A 22 4.43 3.54 15.03
CA ASP A 22 4.66 3.19 16.43
C ASP A 22 6.16 3.34 16.78
N ASN A 23 6.53 2.86 17.97
CA ASN A 23 7.92 2.87 18.44
C ASN A 23 8.65 1.56 18.13
N GLY A 24 8.24 0.86 17.08
CA GLY A 24 8.89 -0.35 16.58
C GLY A 24 10.36 -0.12 16.24
N THR A 25 11.17 -1.13 16.52
CA THR A 25 12.63 -1.13 16.35
C THR A 25 13.06 -1.09 14.88
N GLU A 26 12.12 -1.41 13.99
CA GLU A 26 12.24 -1.35 12.53
C GLU A 26 12.14 0.07 11.98
N PHE A 27 11.44 0.97 12.70
CA PHE A 27 11.29 2.38 12.31
C PHE A 27 12.35 3.26 12.96
N VAL A 28 12.81 2.88 14.14
CA VAL A 28 13.71 3.67 14.98
C VAL A 28 15.07 2.99 15.11
N CYS A 29 16.15 3.78 15.01
CA CYS A 29 17.46 3.29 15.38
C CYS A 29 17.50 3.02 16.90
N ASN A 30 17.48 1.75 17.30
CA ASN A 30 17.66 1.33 18.69
C ASN A 30 19.14 1.31 19.14
N SER A 31 20.01 2.02 18.41
CA SER A 31 21.42 2.17 18.77
C SER A 31 21.55 3.16 19.93
N PRO A 32 22.48 2.95 20.89
CA PRO A 32 22.85 3.97 21.86
C PRO A 32 23.41 5.24 21.19
N ASP A 33 23.88 5.11 19.96
CA ASP A 33 24.26 6.24 19.12
C ASP A 33 23.03 6.86 18.44
N LEU A 34 22.42 7.83 19.14
CA LEU A 34 21.27 8.61 18.67
C LEU A 34 21.62 9.54 17.47
N THR A 35 22.89 9.65 17.09
CA THR A 35 23.28 10.40 15.87
C THR A 35 23.02 9.61 14.60
N ARG A 36 22.88 8.29 14.71
CA ARG A 36 22.55 7.42 13.58
C ARG A 36 21.06 7.30 13.39
N ARG A 37 20.59 7.76 12.23
CA ARG A 37 19.22 7.58 11.76
C ARG A 37 19.03 6.18 11.17
N SER A 38 17.84 5.62 11.32
CA SER A 38 17.44 4.37 10.67
C SER A 38 17.32 4.57 9.16
N ALA A 39 17.39 3.48 8.38
CA ALA A 39 17.15 3.54 6.94
C ALA A 39 15.74 4.08 6.62
N PHE A 40 14.76 3.83 7.51
CA PHE A 40 13.41 4.34 7.39
C PHE A 40 13.35 5.86 7.59
N GLU A 41 14.00 6.38 8.65
CA GLU A 41 14.09 7.82 8.93
C GLU A 41 14.70 8.57 7.74
N VAL A 42 15.82 8.06 7.21
CA VAL A 42 16.48 8.63 6.01
C VAL A 42 15.56 8.60 4.79
N ALA A 43 14.77 7.54 4.60
CA ALA A 43 13.85 7.42 3.47
C ALA A 43 12.67 8.40 3.54
N VAL A 44 12.18 8.73 4.75
CA VAL A 44 11.10 9.71 4.95
C VAL A 44 11.63 11.13 4.77
N GLU A 45 12.79 11.45 5.34
CA GLU A 45 13.41 12.77 5.23
C GLU A 45 13.85 13.09 3.80
N SER A 46 14.40 12.12 3.08
CA SER A 46 14.77 12.30 1.66
C SER A 46 13.56 12.58 0.77
N ALA A 47 12.36 12.17 1.20
CA ALA A 47 11.10 12.51 0.54
C ALA A 47 10.50 13.85 1.03
N GLN A 48 11.21 14.59 1.90
CA GLN A 48 10.75 15.84 2.53
C GLN A 48 9.47 15.70 3.35
N ALA A 49 9.07 14.47 3.70
CA ALA A 49 7.92 14.20 4.54
C ALA A 49 8.29 14.28 6.02
N ARG A 50 7.29 14.50 6.88
CA ARG A 50 7.49 14.55 8.34
C ARG A 50 7.26 13.18 8.96
N LEU A 51 8.17 12.73 9.81
CA LEU A 51 7.97 11.53 10.63
C LEU A 51 7.36 11.93 11.99
N LYS A 52 6.31 11.24 12.42
CA LYS A 52 5.68 11.39 13.73
C LYS A 52 5.58 10.05 14.43
N ARG A 53 6.05 9.98 15.67
CA ARG A 53 5.91 8.78 16.51
C ARG A 53 4.65 8.87 17.35
N ILE A 54 4.04 7.71 17.59
CA ILE A 54 2.91 7.60 18.51
C ILE A 54 3.43 7.72 19.95
N PRO A 55 2.79 8.56 20.79
CA PRO A 55 3.14 8.67 22.19
C PRO A 55 3.08 7.31 22.90
N PRO A 56 4.02 6.98 23.79
CA PRO A 56 3.94 5.77 24.59
C PRO A 56 2.59 5.66 25.34
N GLY A 57 1.99 4.47 25.32
CA GLY A 57 0.69 4.22 25.95
C GLY A 57 -0.55 4.67 25.14
N ALA A 58 -0.37 5.24 23.94
CA ALA A 58 -1.48 5.67 23.08
C ALA A 58 -1.90 4.59 22.05
N CYS A 59 -2.22 3.37 22.51
CA CYS A 59 -2.51 2.23 21.63
C CYS A 59 -3.64 2.48 20.62
N THR A 60 -4.62 3.33 20.97
CA THR A 60 -5.75 3.66 20.08
C THR A 60 -5.35 4.40 18.80
N TRP A 61 -4.15 5.00 18.75
CA TRP A 61 -3.64 5.71 17.58
C TRP A 61 -3.21 4.77 16.44
N GLN A 62 -3.22 3.45 16.66
CA GLN A 62 -3.06 2.42 15.61
C GLN A 62 -4.35 1.65 15.32
N SER A 63 -5.48 1.99 15.96
CA SER A 63 -6.72 1.22 15.82
C SER A 63 -7.20 1.09 14.37
N ASP A 64 -7.04 2.12 13.53
CA ASP A 64 -7.38 2.04 12.10
C ASP A 64 -6.47 1.05 11.34
N VAL A 65 -5.18 0.99 11.68
CA VAL A 65 -4.20 0.08 11.08
C VAL A 65 -4.47 -1.36 11.51
N GLU A 66 -4.58 -1.60 12.82
CA GLU A 66 -4.89 -2.92 13.39
C GLU A 66 -6.20 -3.48 12.82
N ARG A 67 -7.21 -2.62 12.71
CA ARG A 67 -8.48 -3.00 12.11
C ARG A 67 -8.35 -3.35 10.64
N SER A 68 -7.58 -2.57 9.87
CA SER A 68 -7.36 -2.89 8.46
C SER A 68 -6.63 -4.22 8.29
N ASN A 69 -5.66 -4.53 9.15
CA ASN A 69 -4.95 -5.82 9.15
C ASN A 69 -5.92 -6.98 9.42
N GLY A 70 -6.76 -6.89 10.44
CA GLY A 70 -7.76 -7.94 10.72
C GLY A 70 -8.74 -8.15 9.57
N ILE A 71 -9.10 -7.09 8.82
CA ILE A 71 -9.93 -7.21 7.63
C ILE A 71 -9.17 -7.89 6.48
N ILE A 72 -7.90 -7.55 6.26
CA ILE A 72 -7.05 -8.20 5.24
C ILE A 72 -6.89 -9.69 5.56
N GLU A 73 -6.62 -10.02 6.82
CA GLU A 73 -6.49 -11.41 7.27
C GLU A 73 -7.75 -12.20 6.97
N TYR A 74 -8.90 -11.72 7.47
CA TYR A 74 -10.17 -12.43 7.36
C TYR A 74 -10.72 -12.49 5.92
N GLU A 75 -10.66 -11.38 5.17
CA GLU A 75 -11.29 -11.32 3.84
C GLU A 75 -10.39 -11.78 2.70
N LEU A 76 -9.06 -11.77 2.89
CA LEU A 76 -8.10 -12.14 1.85
C LEU A 76 -7.25 -13.34 2.25
N LEU A 77 -6.49 -13.25 3.35
CA LEU A 77 -5.45 -14.25 3.65
C LEU A 77 -6.02 -15.60 4.11
N GLU A 78 -7.13 -15.59 4.85
CA GLU A 78 -7.79 -16.80 5.33
C GLU A 78 -8.55 -17.51 4.20
N VAL A 79 -9.15 -16.74 3.28
CA VAL A 79 -10.03 -17.22 2.22
C VAL A 79 -9.27 -17.61 0.96
N GLU A 80 -8.33 -16.78 0.51
CA GLU A 80 -7.67 -16.98 -0.77
C GLU A 80 -6.42 -17.86 -0.65
N ARG A 81 -6.18 -18.64 -1.69
CA ARG A 81 -4.94 -19.39 -1.88
C ARG A 81 -4.34 -19.00 -3.23
N TRP A 82 -3.01 -19.00 -3.31
CA TRP A 82 -2.26 -18.73 -4.53
C TRP A 82 -1.10 -19.72 -4.65
N SER A 83 -0.81 -20.13 -5.87
CA SER A 83 0.30 -21.04 -6.19
C SER A 83 1.46 -20.31 -6.87
N THR A 84 1.24 -19.07 -7.32
CA THR A 84 2.24 -18.28 -8.03
C THR A 84 2.31 -16.84 -7.53
N LYS A 85 3.42 -16.15 -7.83
CA LYS A 85 3.56 -14.70 -7.58
C LYS A 85 2.56 -13.90 -8.42
N SER A 86 2.29 -14.34 -9.66
CA SER A 86 1.25 -13.74 -10.52
C SER A 86 -0.10 -13.70 -9.82
N GLU A 87 -0.52 -14.85 -9.30
CA GLU A 87 -1.82 -15.00 -8.63
C GLU A 87 -1.89 -14.19 -7.34
N LEU A 88 -0.83 -14.21 -6.53
CA LEU A 88 -0.74 -13.38 -5.34
C LEU A 88 -0.99 -11.91 -5.69
N VAL A 89 -0.20 -11.35 -6.61
CA VAL A 89 -0.31 -9.92 -6.92
C VAL A 89 -1.66 -9.61 -7.58
N ALA A 90 -2.18 -10.47 -8.47
CA ALA A 90 -3.48 -10.26 -9.10
C ALA A 90 -4.63 -10.25 -8.09
N LYS A 91 -4.68 -11.26 -7.20
CA LYS A 91 -5.74 -11.38 -6.18
C LYS A 91 -5.65 -10.25 -5.15
N THR A 92 -4.47 -9.98 -4.62
CA THR A 92 -4.30 -8.90 -3.63
C THR A 92 -4.61 -7.54 -4.25
N THR A 93 -4.22 -7.26 -5.50
CA THR A 93 -4.55 -5.98 -6.15
C THR A 93 -6.05 -5.85 -6.42
N ALA A 94 -6.72 -6.92 -6.85
CA ALA A 94 -8.17 -6.92 -7.01
C ALA A 94 -8.89 -6.67 -5.67
N TRP A 95 -8.39 -7.29 -4.59
CA TRP A 95 -8.90 -7.08 -3.25
C TRP A 95 -8.65 -5.65 -2.74
N GLU A 96 -7.48 -5.07 -2.95
CA GLU A 96 -7.18 -3.67 -2.59
C GLU A 96 -8.13 -2.70 -3.31
N TYR A 97 -8.39 -2.92 -4.60
CA TYR A 97 -9.36 -2.12 -5.35
C TYR A 97 -10.77 -2.26 -4.76
N TYR A 98 -11.22 -3.48 -4.48
CA TYR A 98 -12.50 -3.74 -3.81
C TYR A 98 -12.59 -3.01 -2.46
N PHE A 99 -11.56 -3.14 -1.61
CA PHE A 99 -11.47 -2.50 -0.30
C PHE A 99 -11.57 -0.97 -0.41
N ASN A 100 -10.85 -0.38 -1.37
CA ASN A 100 -10.75 1.06 -1.52
C ASN A 100 -11.99 1.71 -2.19
N ARG A 101 -12.64 1.00 -3.13
CA ARG A 101 -13.70 1.56 -3.98
C ARG A 101 -15.10 1.06 -3.68
N ILE A 102 -15.24 -0.21 -3.28
CA ILE A 102 -16.53 -0.89 -3.26
C ILE A 102 -16.98 -1.18 -1.83
N ARG A 103 -16.08 -1.69 -0.99
CA ARG A 103 -16.37 -2.16 0.38
C ARG A 103 -16.70 -1.00 1.34
N PRO A 104 -17.97 -0.83 1.77
CA PRO A 104 -18.28 0.17 2.79
C PRO A 104 -17.74 -0.27 4.15
N ASN A 105 -17.28 0.69 4.95
CA ASN A 105 -16.87 0.44 6.34
C ASN A 105 -17.89 1.08 7.29
N SER A 106 -18.61 0.25 8.06
CA SER A 106 -19.67 0.70 8.98
C SER A 106 -19.16 1.63 10.07
N TYR A 107 -17.96 1.37 10.60
CA TYR A 107 -17.32 2.24 11.60
C TYR A 107 -16.88 3.58 11.02
N GLN A 108 -16.77 3.68 9.69
CA GLN A 108 -16.49 4.90 8.96
C GLN A 108 -17.74 5.45 8.27
N GLN A 109 -18.90 5.31 8.93
CA GLN A 109 -20.21 5.82 8.49
C GLN A 109 -20.64 5.23 7.14
N ASN A 110 -20.41 3.92 6.94
CA ASN A 110 -20.70 3.19 5.70
C ASN A 110 -20.04 3.80 4.45
N ARG A 111 -18.86 4.42 4.59
CA ARG A 111 -18.11 4.99 3.46
C ARG A 111 -16.89 4.16 3.09
N THR A 112 -16.58 4.14 1.81
CA THR A 112 -15.33 3.58 1.28
C THR A 112 -14.17 4.57 1.47
N PRO A 113 -12.90 4.11 1.48
CA PRO A 113 -11.74 5.00 1.46
C PRO A 113 -11.82 6.09 0.39
N TYR A 114 -12.22 5.73 -0.83
CA TYR A 114 -12.46 6.70 -1.91
C TYR A 114 -13.47 7.79 -1.54
N GLN A 115 -14.61 7.42 -0.97
CA GLN A 115 -15.61 8.39 -0.54
C GLN A 115 -15.11 9.30 0.60
N ARG A 116 -14.28 8.77 1.51
CA ARG A 116 -13.64 9.55 2.58
C ARG A 116 -12.65 10.57 2.00
N MET A 117 -11.82 10.17 1.03
CA MET A 117 -10.89 11.07 0.34
C MET A 117 -11.62 12.23 -0.33
N LYS A 118 -12.72 11.95 -1.05
CA LYS A 118 -13.54 13.02 -1.65
C LYS A 118 -14.13 13.98 -0.62
N ARG A 119 -14.60 13.46 0.51
CA ARG A 119 -15.14 14.30 1.60
C ARG A 119 -14.06 15.18 2.24
N ALA A 120 -12.82 14.71 2.26
CA ALA A 120 -11.66 15.48 2.72
C ALA A 120 -11.17 16.53 1.69
N GLY A 121 -11.83 16.66 0.54
CA GLY A 121 -11.46 17.65 -0.48
C GLY A 121 -10.42 17.17 -1.49
N ILE A 122 -10.04 15.89 -1.48
CA ILE A 122 -9.16 15.33 -2.51
C ILE A 122 -9.93 15.26 -3.83
N SER A 123 -9.31 15.73 -4.92
CA SER A 123 -9.92 15.74 -6.25
C SER A 123 -10.35 14.32 -6.66
N SER A 124 -11.48 14.19 -7.37
CA SER A 124 -11.98 12.88 -7.80
C SER A 124 -10.96 12.09 -8.61
N LYS A 125 -10.18 12.77 -9.47
CA LYS A 125 -9.13 12.15 -10.29
C LYS A 125 -8.01 11.60 -9.41
N THR A 126 -7.50 12.40 -8.49
CA THR A 126 -6.46 11.96 -7.54
C THR A 126 -6.96 10.82 -6.66
N ALA A 127 -8.14 10.96 -6.07
CA ALA A 127 -8.73 9.94 -5.20
C ALA A 127 -8.94 8.61 -5.95
N GLU A 128 -9.28 8.67 -7.24
CA GLU A 128 -9.38 7.49 -8.10
C GLU A 128 -8.02 6.86 -8.41
N GLN A 129 -7.04 7.67 -8.78
CA GLN A 129 -5.69 7.18 -9.09
C GLN A 129 -4.99 6.55 -7.89
N VAL A 130 -5.21 7.07 -6.67
CA VAL A 130 -4.72 6.44 -5.42
C VAL A 130 -5.30 5.03 -5.26
N CYS A 131 -6.58 4.81 -5.60
CA CYS A 131 -7.20 3.49 -5.49
C CYS A 131 -6.67 2.46 -6.51
N PHE A 132 -5.94 2.91 -7.54
CA PHE A 132 -5.28 2.04 -8.53
C PHE A 132 -3.83 1.72 -8.17
N TRP A 133 -3.39 2.05 -6.96
CA TRP A 133 -2.10 1.58 -6.46
C TRP A 133 -2.05 0.06 -6.55
N THR A 134 -0.98 -0.47 -7.15
CA THR A 134 -0.79 -1.91 -7.30
C THR A 134 0.10 -2.44 -6.18
N VAL A 135 -0.29 -3.60 -5.65
CA VAL A 135 0.51 -4.38 -4.70
C VAL A 135 1.93 -4.54 -5.23
N THR A 136 2.89 -4.25 -4.36
CA THR A 136 4.32 -4.35 -4.67
C THR A 136 4.92 -5.48 -3.86
N LEU A 137 5.63 -6.39 -4.52
CA LEU A 137 6.49 -7.36 -3.85
C LEU A 137 7.83 -6.70 -3.56
N LEU A 138 8.15 -6.50 -2.28
CA LEU A 138 9.37 -5.78 -1.86
C LEU A 138 10.65 -6.55 -2.24
N ASP A 139 10.60 -7.89 -2.18
CA ASP A 139 11.73 -8.76 -2.48
C ASP A 139 11.83 -9.17 -3.96
N ASP A 140 10.93 -8.69 -4.81
CA ASP A 140 10.93 -9.02 -6.24
C ASP A 140 10.82 -7.75 -7.10
N PRO A 141 11.95 -7.18 -7.55
CA PRO A 141 11.95 -5.97 -8.33
C PRO A 141 11.40 -6.18 -9.75
N LYS A 142 11.11 -7.41 -10.20
CA LYS A 142 10.57 -7.69 -11.54
C LYS A 142 9.05 -7.55 -11.60
N TYR A 143 8.37 -7.76 -10.47
CA TYR A 143 6.93 -7.49 -10.34
C TYR A 143 6.70 -5.99 -10.16
N LYS A 144 6.84 -5.24 -11.26
CA LYS A 144 6.78 -3.78 -11.22
C LYS A 144 5.35 -3.24 -11.33
N ASN A 145 4.48 -3.84 -12.15
CA ASN A 145 3.10 -3.40 -12.36
C ASN A 145 2.23 -4.56 -12.91
N LEU A 146 1.01 -4.73 -12.39
CA LEU A 146 -0.03 -5.52 -13.06
C LEU A 146 -0.79 -4.59 -14.02
N ASN A 147 -0.86 -4.94 -15.30
CA ASN A 147 -1.62 -4.17 -16.29
C ASN A 147 -3.02 -4.79 -16.45
N PHE A 148 -4.02 -4.16 -15.84
CA PHE A 148 -5.43 -4.57 -15.93
C PHE A 148 -6.05 -4.44 -17.33
N ILE A 149 -5.34 -3.85 -18.30
CA ILE A 149 -5.81 -3.68 -19.68
C ILE A 149 -5.60 -4.96 -20.51
N LEU A 150 -4.80 -5.93 -20.03
CA LEU A 150 -4.62 -7.20 -20.72
C LEU A 150 -5.89 -8.06 -20.57
N PRO A 151 -6.41 -8.65 -21.67
CA PRO A 151 -7.66 -9.40 -21.63
C PRO A 151 -7.54 -10.58 -20.66
N GLN A 152 -8.37 -10.55 -19.63
CA GLN A 152 -8.52 -11.67 -18.71
C GLN A 152 -9.36 -12.74 -19.41
N SER A 153 -8.75 -13.85 -19.81
CA SER A 153 -9.52 -14.98 -20.30
C SER A 153 -10.22 -15.65 -19.11
N VAL A 154 -11.44 -16.12 -19.35
CA VAL A 154 -12.41 -16.60 -18.34
C VAL A 154 -11.87 -17.75 -17.46
N ASN A 155 -10.73 -18.37 -17.82
CA ASN A 155 -10.14 -19.50 -17.11
C ASN A 155 -8.66 -19.37 -16.76
N HIS A 156 -8.02 -18.22 -16.99
CA HIS A 156 -6.63 -18.02 -16.60
C HIS A 156 -6.42 -16.60 -16.07
N VAL A 157 -6.19 -16.50 -14.75
CA VAL A 157 -5.48 -15.36 -14.16
C VAL A 157 -4.28 -15.06 -15.06
N CYS A 158 -4.10 -13.81 -15.46
CA CYS A 158 -3.00 -13.40 -16.36
C CYS A 158 -1.72 -14.11 -15.93
N LYS A 159 -1.17 -14.98 -16.79
CA LYS A 159 0.13 -15.61 -16.57
C LYS A 159 1.22 -14.54 -16.75
N LEU A 160 1.32 -13.59 -15.83
CA LEU A 160 2.44 -12.64 -15.78
C LEU A 160 3.78 -13.40 -15.74
N ASP A 161 3.79 -14.61 -15.18
CA ASP A 161 4.96 -15.49 -15.12
C ASP A 161 5.45 -15.95 -16.51
N THR A 162 4.60 -15.97 -17.55
CA THR A 162 5.03 -16.41 -18.89
C THR A 162 5.77 -15.30 -19.64
N ILE A 163 5.36 -14.04 -19.45
CA ILE A 163 6.01 -12.88 -20.08
C ILE A 163 7.43 -12.70 -19.53
N LEU A 164 7.65 -12.96 -18.23
CA LEU A 164 8.98 -12.91 -17.63
C LEU A 164 9.93 -14.00 -18.14
N ARG A 165 9.44 -15.16 -18.61
CA ARG A 165 10.30 -16.22 -19.18
C ARG A 165 10.85 -15.88 -20.56
N ILE A 166 10.12 -15.10 -21.35
CA ILE A 166 10.56 -14.70 -22.70
C ILE A 166 11.75 -13.72 -22.62
N SER A 167 11.85 -12.94 -21.54
CA SER A 167 12.98 -12.04 -21.29
C SER A 167 14.29 -12.73 -20.89
N TYR A 168 14.27 -14.06 -20.68
CA TYR A 168 15.46 -14.87 -20.33
C TYR A 168 15.98 -15.72 -21.51
N SER A 169 15.50 -15.45 -22.72
CA SER A 169 15.94 -16.12 -23.96
C SER A 169 16.45 -15.08 -24.97
N ALA A 170 17.53 -14.39 -24.62
CA ALA A 170 18.37 -13.61 -25.54
C ALA A 170 19.79 -13.55 -24.99
#